data_AF-N8YQY9-F1
#
_entry.id   AF-N8YQY9-F1
#
_cell.length_a   1.000
_cell.length_b   1.000
_cell.length_c   1.000
_cell.angle_alpha   90.00
_cell.angle_beta   90.00
_cell.angle_gamma   90.00
#
_symmetry.space_group_name_H-M   'P 1'
#
loop_
_entity.id
_entity.type
_entity.pdbx_description
1 polymer ?
#
loop_
_entity_poly.entity_id
_entity_poly.type
_entity_poly.pdbx_seq_one_letter_code
_entity_poly.pdbx_strand_id
1 'polypeptide(L)'
;MTPQEVASFAFAQEFIGWTAFVVGFIVSGFFKTLLNHIAHRFNRPRRIKYRSLNLKNHDFEYLYLFRGRYYEKAQYDFLIKEHKQALRK
;
A
#
# COMPACT_ATOMS: atom_id res chain seq x y z
N MET A 1 -35.86 -30.17 -23.00
CA MET A 1 -34.84 -29.22 -23.48
C MET A 1 -34.77 -29.33 -24.99
N THR A 2 -35.01 -28.23 -25.68
CA THR A 2 -34.83 -28.18 -27.14
C THR A 2 -33.34 -28.07 -27.46
N PRO A 3 -32.88 -28.51 -28.65
CA PRO A 3 -31.47 -28.37 -29.06
C PRO A 3 -30.95 -26.93 -28.99
N GLN A 4 -31.84 -25.95 -29.17
CA GLN A 4 -31.54 -24.52 -29.09
C GLN A 4 -31.25 -24.06 -27.65
N GLU A 5 -31.99 -24.59 -26.67
CA GLU A 5 -31.76 -24.33 -25.24
C GLU A 5 -30.44 -24.93 -24.74
N VAL A 6 -30.04 -26.10 -25.25
CA VAL A 6 -28.76 -26.73 -24.89
C VAL A 6 -27.59 -25.95 -25.47
N ALA A 7 -27.70 -25.48 -26.73
CA ALA A 7 -26.68 -24.67 -27.37
C ALA A 7 -26.49 -23.32 -26.66
N SER A 8 -27.57 -22.61 -26.32
CA SER A 8 -27.49 -21.33 -25.61
C SER A 8 -26.87 -21.47 -24.22
N PHE A 9 -27.16 -22.57 -23.52
CA PHE A 9 -26.53 -22.89 -22.24
C PHE A 9 -25.03 -23.16 -22.37
N ALA A 10 -24.60 -23.91 -23.39
CA ALA A 10 -23.19 -24.17 -23.65
C ALA A 10 -22.41 -22.87 -23.92
N PHE A 11 -22.94 -21.99 -24.79
CA PHE A 11 -22.32 -20.68 -25.05
C PHE A 11 -22.24 -19.80 -23.81
N ALA A 12 -23.28 -19.80 -22.97
CA ALA A 12 -23.28 -19.05 -21.72
C ALA A 12 -22.20 -19.58 -20.75
N GLN A 13 -22.03 -20.90 -20.64
CA GLN A 13 -20.99 -21.48 -19.79
C GLN A 13 -19.58 -21.15 -20.29
N GLU A 14 -19.33 -21.23 -21.59
CA GLU A 14 -18.04 -20.84 -22.17
C GLU A 14 -17.73 -19.37 -21.92
N PHE A 15 -18.71 -18.49 -22.14
CA PHE A 15 -18.55 -17.06 -21.89
C PHE A 15 -18.26 -16.75 -20.41
N ILE A 16 -19.00 -17.40 -19.48
CA ILE A 16 -18.76 -17.26 -18.04
C ILE A 16 -17.36 -17.76 -17.68
N GLY A 17 -16.92 -18.90 -18.23
CA GLY A 17 -15.59 -19.46 -17.99
C GLY A 17 -14.48 -18.48 -18.40
N TRP A 18 -14.54 -17.94 -19.62
CA TRP A 18 -13.57 -16.95 -20.10
C TRP A 18 -13.60 -15.66 -19.29
N THR A 19 -14.79 -15.20 -18.92
CA THR A 19 -14.94 -13.99 -18.09
C THR A 19 -14.33 -14.20 -16.71
N ALA A 20 -14.59 -15.34 -16.07
CA ALA A 20 -14.01 -15.70 -14.78
C ALA A 20 -12.48 -15.81 -14.85
N PHE A 21 -11.95 -16.36 -15.95
CA PHE A 21 -10.50 -16.44 -16.17
C PHE A 21 -9.85 -15.05 -16.26
N VAL A 22 -10.41 -14.14 -17.07
CA VAL A 22 -9.89 -12.78 -17.22
C VAL A 22 -9.99 -12.01 -15.90
N VAL A 23 -11.12 -12.09 -15.21
CA VAL A 23 -11.31 -11.45 -13.89
C VAL A 23 -10.32 -12.03 -12.88
N GLY A 24 -10.14 -13.35 -12.84
CA GLY A 24 -9.19 -14.01 -11.96
C GLY A 24 -7.76 -13.55 -12.18
N PHE A 25 -7.35 -13.36 -13.45
CA PHE A 25 -6.03 -12.84 -13.80
C PHE A 25 -5.83 -11.39 -13.32
N ILE A 26 -6.82 -10.52 -13.55
CA ILE A 26 -6.78 -9.12 -13.10
C ILE A 26 -6.70 -9.05 -11.56
N VAL A 27 -7.55 -9.81 -10.87
CA VAL A 27 -7.59 -9.85 -9.40
C VAL A 27 -6.26 -10.36 -8.85
N SER A 28 -5.65 -11.39 -9.45
CA SER A 28 -4.35 -11.91 -9.03
C SER A 28 -3.23 -10.86 -9.12
N GLY A 29 -3.15 -10.14 -10.25
CA GLY A 29 -2.17 -9.06 -10.43
C GLY A 29 -2.37 -7.90 -9.44
N PHE A 30 -3.63 -7.53 -9.22
CA PHE A 30 -4.00 -6.49 -8.25
C PHE A 30 -3.64 -6.91 -6.81
N PHE A 31 -3.90 -8.16 -6.45
CA PHE A 31 -3.62 -8.68 -5.11
C PHE A 31 -2.13 -8.65 -4.78
N LYS A 32 -1.26 -9.02 -5.73
CA LYS A 32 0.19 -8.93 -5.57
C LYS A 32 0.65 -7.48 -5.32
N THR A 33 0.08 -6.54 -6.08
CA THR A 33 0.40 -5.11 -5.93
C THR A 33 -0.04 -4.57 -4.59
N LEU A 34 -1.25 -4.93 -4.15
CA LEU A 34 -1.80 -4.56 -2.86
C LEU A 34 -0.94 -5.11 -1.70
N LEU A 35 -0.59 -6.40 -1.75
CA LEU A 35 0.27 -7.03 -0.76
C LEU A 35 1.65 -6.37 -0.70
N ASN A 36 2.26 -6.06 -1.84
CA ASN A 36 3.54 -5.37 -1.87
C ASN A 36 3.45 -3.96 -1.25
N HIS A 37 2.40 -3.20 -1.55
CA HIS A 37 2.20 -1.88 -0.97
C HIS A 37 2.03 -1.95 0.56
N ILE A 38 1.25 -2.93 1.02
CA ILE A 38 1.04 -3.19 2.45
C ILE A 38 2.36 -3.61 3.11
N ALA A 39 3.09 -4.56 2.53
CA ALA A 39 4.37 -5.04 3.02
C ALA A 39 5.40 -3.89 3.10
N HIS A 40 5.49 -3.03 2.09
CA HIS A 40 6.34 -1.85 2.13
C HIS A 40 5.97 -0.87 3.24
N ARG A 41 4.68 -0.76 3.58
CA ARG A 41 4.23 0.07 4.70
C ARG A 41 4.60 -0.53 6.05
N PHE A 42 4.48 -1.84 6.21
CA PHE A 42 4.81 -2.54 7.46
C PHE A 42 6.32 -2.71 7.69
N ASN A 43 7.11 -2.94 6.64
CA ASN A 43 8.55 -3.10 6.74
C ASN A 43 9.32 -1.79 6.91
N ARG A 44 8.66 -0.63 6.77
CA ARG A 44 9.34 0.65 6.98
C ARG A 44 9.59 0.89 8.47
N PRO A 45 10.87 1.01 8.89
CA PRO A 45 11.18 1.26 10.29
C PRO A 45 10.64 2.62 10.71
N ARG A 46 10.04 2.70 11.90
CA ARG A 46 9.49 3.95 12.44
C ARG A 46 10.57 5.01 12.65
N ARG A 47 11.82 4.59 12.88
CA ARG A 47 12.98 5.46 13.05
C ARG A 47 14.19 4.88 12.33
N ILE A 48 14.95 5.73 11.66
CA ILE A 48 16.23 5.35 11.04
C ILE A 48 17.33 6.13 11.74
N LYS A 49 18.33 5.43 12.26
CA LYS A 49 19.55 6.04 12.82
C LYS A 49 20.48 6.36 11.65
N TYR A 50 20.97 7.60 11.56
CA TYR A 50 21.98 7.99 10.58
C TYR A 50 23.10 8.77 11.26
N ARG A 51 24.31 8.69 10.70
CA ARG A 51 25.43 9.51 11.14
C ARG A 51 25.28 10.90 10.52
N SER A 52 25.09 11.91 11.36
CA SER A 52 24.96 13.29 10.91
C SER A 52 26.34 13.91 10.79
N LEU A 53 26.68 14.45 9.62
CA LEU A 53 27.93 15.17 9.38
C LEU A 53 27.93 16.58 9.98
N ASN A 54 26.76 17.10 10.39
CA ASN A 54 26.56 18.49 10.79
C ASN A 54 26.46 18.71 12.31
N LEU A 55 26.49 17.66 13.14
CA LEU A 55 26.39 17.82 14.60
C LEU A 55 27.75 17.77 15.28
N LYS A 56 28.15 18.90 15.86
CA LYS A 56 29.40 19.06 16.63
C LYS A 56 29.48 18.26 17.95
N ASN A 57 28.38 17.65 18.42
CA ASN A 57 28.31 17.02 19.75
C ASN A 57 27.62 15.63 19.81
N HIS A 58 27.13 15.09 18.68
CA HIS A 58 26.49 13.78 18.65
C HIS A 58 26.89 13.00 17.40
N ASP A 59 27.31 11.74 17.58
CA ASP A 59 27.76 10.87 16.48
C ASP A 59 26.63 10.43 15.53
N PHE A 60 25.37 10.66 15.91
CA PHE A 60 24.20 10.19 15.16
C PHE A 60 22.93 11.01 15.45
N GLU A 61 22.04 11.00 14.46
CA GLU A 61 20.68 11.54 14.54
C GLU A 61 19.66 10.47 14.14
N TYR A 62 18.39 10.72 14.46
CA TYR A 62 17.28 9.85 14.07
C TYR A 62 16.35 10.56 13.11
N LEU A 63 16.01 9.90 12.01
CA LEU A 63 14.88 10.27 11.18
C LEU A 63 13.62 9.55 11.68
N TYR A 64 12.52 10.28 11.76
CA TYR A 64 11.23 9.78 12.21
C TYR A 64 10.28 9.67 11.02
N LEU A 65 9.62 8.52 10.90
CA LEU A 65 8.67 8.28 9.81
C LEU A 65 7.33 8.98 10.10
N PHE A 66 6.92 9.90 9.23
CA PHE A 66 5.58 10.49 9.24
C PHE A 66 4.97 10.46 7.84
N ARG A 67 3.76 9.90 7.72
CA ARG A 67 3.00 9.77 6.45
C ARG A 67 3.83 9.28 5.24
N GLY A 68 4.70 8.30 5.47
CA GLY A 68 5.49 7.67 4.39
C GLY A 68 6.80 8.38 4.03
N ARG A 69 7.16 9.47 4.72
CA ARG A 69 8.44 10.17 4.55
C ARG A 69 9.17 10.28 5.89
N TYR A 70 10.49 10.39 5.80
CA TYR A 70 11.38 10.50 6.96
C TYR A 70 11.73 11.96 7.20
N TYR A 71 11.61 12.39 8.44
CA TYR A 71 11.84 13.77 8.86
C TYR A 71 12.77 13.83 10.06
N GLU A 72 13.52 14.91 10.18
CA GLU A 72 14.25 15.20 11.41
C GLU A 72 13.28 15.45 12.57
N LYS A 73 13.78 15.31 13.80
CA LYS A 73 12.96 15.40 15.01
C LYS A 73 12.11 16.68 15.08
N ALA A 74 12.72 17.84 14.81
CA ALA A 74 12.03 19.12 14.88
C ALA A 74 10.86 19.22 13.86
N GLN A 75 11.11 18.76 12.63
CA GLN A 75 10.09 18.73 11.57
C GLN A 75 8.98 17.73 11.92
N TYR A 76 9.34 16.56 12.43
CA TYR A 76 8.40 15.53 12.85
C TYR A 76 7.46 16.01 13.97
N ASP A 77 8.01 16.68 14.98
CA ASP A 77 7.24 17.20 16.11
C ASP A 77 6.24 18.28 15.65
N PHE A 78 6.65 19.15 14.73
CA PHE A 78 5.76 20.13 14.10
C PHE A 78 4.59 19.45 13.36
N LEU A 79 4.90 18.49 12.48
CA LEU A 79 3.91 17.77 11.67
C LEU A 79 2.91 16.97 12.53
N ILE A 80 3.37 16.36 13.62
CA ILE A 80 2.48 15.68 14.56
C ILE A 80 1.55 16.66 15.25
N LYS A 81 2.07 17.80 15.69
CA LYS A 81 1.27 18.81 16.38
C LYS A 81 0.16 19.33 15.47
N GLU A 82 0.51 19.68 14.24
CA GLU A 82 -0.45 20.13 13.23
C GLU A 82 -1.51 19.06 12.93
N HIS A 83 -1.09 17.80 12.75
CA HIS A 83 -2.02 16.71 12.47
C HIS A 83 -2.99 16.45 13.64
N LYS A 84 -2.50 16.51 14.89
CA LYS A 84 -3.35 16.39 16.08
C LYS A 84 -4.33 17.55 16.20
N GLN A 85 -3.94 18.76 15.82
CA GLN A 85 -4.82 19.92 15.82
C GLN A 85 -5.92 19.78 14.75
N ALA A 86 -5.57 19.29 13.56
CA ALA A 86 -6.54 19.05 12.49
C ALA A 86 -7.60 17.99 12.87
N LEU A 87 -7.23 16.97 13.66
CA LEU A 87 -8.15 15.92 14.13
C LEU A 87 -9.09 16.37 15.26
N ARG A 88 -8.82 17.52 15.89
CA ARG A 88 -9.66 18.08 16.98
C ARG A 88 -10.69 19.09 16.47
N LYS A 89 -10.62 19.46 15.19
CA LYS A 89 -11.62 20.28 14.51
C LYS A 89 -12.66 19.38 13.87
#